data_AF-A0A2V9UW04-F1
#
_entry.id   AF-A0A2V9UW04-F1
#
_cell.length_a   1.000
_cell.length_b   1.000
_cell.length_c   1.000
_cell.angle_alpha   90.00
_cell.angle_beta   90.00
_cell.angle_gamma   90.00
#
_symmetry.space_group_name_H-M   'P 1'
#
loop_
_entity.id
_entity.type
_entity.pdbx_description
1 polymer ?
#
loop_
_entity_poly.entity_id
_entity_poly.type
_entity_poly.pdbx_seq_one_letter_code
_entity_poly.pdbx_strand_id
1 'polypeptide(L)'
;MLTLAVFLEAYGDSSFQMALYRSSGMSRAIAIMGGIASLVAYGLVVNAARWDFGKLLGAYVVVFFLLAQIVARVRFGQTPTLPIYLGGTLIVAGGLIISICGE
;
A
#
# COMPACT_ATOMS: atom_id res chain seq x y z
N MET A 1 -6.97 8.82 9.02
CA MET A 1 -7.25 7.36 9.11
C MET A 1 -6.81 6.64 7.84
N LEU A 2 -7.33 6.97 6.64
CA LEU A 2 -6.93 6.35 5.36
C LEU A 2 -5.42 6.36 5.10
N THR A 3 -4.78 7.53 5.21
CA THR A 3 -3.35 7.68 4.93
C THR A 3 -2.49 6.81 5.85
N LEU A 4 -2.92 6.61 7.10
CA LEU A 4 -2.21 5.76 8.06
C LEU A 4 -2.38 4.28 7.68
N ALA A 5 -3.60 3.86 7.38
CA ALA A 5 -3.90 2.49 6.94
C ALA A 5 -3.06 2.10 5.73
N VAL A 6 -3.03 2.97 4.73
CA VAL A 6 -2.30 2.74 3.49
C VAL A 6 -0.79 2.74 3.72
N PHE A 7 -0.27 3.63 4.56
CA PHE A 7 1.14 3.66 4.88
C PHE A 7 1.59 2.37 5.56
N LEU A 8 0.77 1.84 6.47
CA LEU A 8 1.02 0.58 7.15
C LEU A 8 1.00 -0.61 6.19
N GLU A 9 0.05 -0.65 5.25
CA GLU A 9 0.00 -1.72 4.25
C GLU A 9 1.23 -1.68 3.33
N ALA A 10 1.55 -0.51 2.76
CA ALA A 10 2.71 -0.34 1.88
C ALA A 10 4.05 -0.64 2.60
N TYR A 11 4.16 -0.26 3.88
CA TYR A 11 5.32 -0.59 4.70
C TYR A 11 5.40 -2.10 4.99
N GLY A 12 4.26 -2.74 5.24
CA GLY A 12 4.13 -4.18 5.43
C GLY A 12 4.67 -4.97 4.24
N ASP A 13 4.14 -4.67 3.05
CA ASP A 13 4.53 -5.34 1.80
C ASP A 13 6.01 -5.16 1.47
N SER A 14 6.55 -3.96 1.67
CA SER A 14 7.99 -3.71 1.45
C SER A 14 8.88 -4.49 2.41
N SER A 15 8.40 -4.74 3.63
CA SER A 15 9.14 -5.49 4.65
C SER A 15 9.12 -6.99 4.34
N PHE A 16 8.00 -7.52 3.85
CA PHE A 16 7.94 -8.89 3.33
C PHE A 16 8.80 -9.08 2.08
N GLN A 17 8.78 -8.13 1.14
CA GLN A 17 9.61 -8.19 -0.06
C GLN A 17 11.11 -8.15 0.28
N MET A 18 11.50 -7.34 1.27
CA MET A 18 12.88 -7.32 1.77
C MET A 18 13.25 -8.62 2.50
N ALA A 19 12.33 -9.19 3.28
CA ALA A 19 12.52 -10.47 3.97
C ALA A 19 12.70 -11.65 3.00
N LEU A 20 11.96 -11.68 1.90
CA LEU A 20 11.95 -12.79 0.94
C LEU A 20 13.12 -12.72 -0.05
N TYR A 21 13.48 -11.51 -0.53
CA TYR A 21 14.41 -11.38 -1.66
C TYR A 21 15.80 -10.82 -1.30
N ARG A 22 15.96 -10.12 -0.16
CA ARG A 22 17.20 -9.37 0.13
C ARG A 22 17.85 -9.70 1.48
N SER A 23 17.24 -10.53 2.31
CA SER A 23 17.63 -10.66 3.72
C SER A 23 17.85 -12.12 4.13
N SER A 24 18.96 -12.41 4.79
CA SER A 24 19.28 -13.74 5.34
C SER A 24 19.49 -13.68 6.86
N GLY A 25 19.06 -14.71 7.59
CA GLY A 25 19.23 -14.79 9.05
C GLY A 25 18.38 -13.79 9.85
N MET A 26 18.98 -13.11 10.82
CA MET A 26 18.29 -12.26 11.81
C MET A 26 17.56 -11.06 11.17
N SER A 27 18.10 -10.49 10.10
CA SER A 27 17.49 -9.36 9.39
C SER A 27 16.21 -9.77 8.63
N ARG A 28 16.03 -11.06 8.32
CA ARG A 28 14.79 -11.60 7.74
C ARG A 28 13.69 -11.69 8.79
N ALA A 29 14.01 -12.15 9.99
CA ALA A 29 13.06 -12.21 11.11
C ALA A 29 12.54 -10.81 11.47
N ILE A 30 13.44 -9.82 11.55
CA ILE A 30 13.06 -8.43 11.84
C ILE A 30 12.14 -7.84 10.74
N ALA A 31 12.44 -8.12 9.48
CA ALA A 31 11.62 -7.66 8.36
C ALA A 31 10.23 -8.33 8.32
N ILE A 32 10.14 -9.63 8.64
CA ILE A 32 8.85 -10.34 8.77
C ILE A 32 8.04 -9.76 9.94
N MET A 33 8.66 -9.58 11.11
CA MET A 33 7.97 -9.03 12.29
C MET A 33 7.47 -7.60 12.05
N GLY A 34 8.27 -6.74 11.40
CA GLY A 34 7.85 -5.40 11.00
C GLY A 34 6.71 -5.41 9.97
N GLY A 35 6.72 -6.39 9.06
CA GLY A 35 5.65 -6.62 8.10
C GLY A 35 4.33 -7.01 8.77
N ILE A 36 4.39 -8.01 9.66
CA ILE A 36 3.23 -8.50 10.44
C ILE A 36 2.63 -7.36 11.27
N ALA A 37 3.45 -6.64 12.03
CA ALA A 37 2.97 -5.56 12.90
C ALA A 37 2.22 -4.48 12.11
N SER A 38 2.72 -4.13 10.92
CA SER A 38 2.10 -3.10 10.09
C SER A 38 0.80 -3.59 9.44
N LEU A 39 0.75 -4.83 8.93
CA LEU A 39 -0.49 -5.40 8.37
C LEU A 39 -1.58 -5.59 9.43
N VAL A 40 -1.20 -5.99 10.66
CA VAL A 40 -2.15 -6.12 11.78
C VAL A 40 -2.72 -4.76 12.15
N ALA A 41 -1.88 -3.73 12.30
CA ALA A 41 -2.35 -2.40 12.65
C ALA A 41 -3.14 -1.75 11.49
N TYR A 42 -2.81 -2.05 10.23
CA TYR A 42 -3.63 -1.71 9.07
C TYR A 42 -5.03 -2.32 9.17
N GLY A 43 -5.11 -3.64 9.37
CA GLY A 43 -6.37 -4.36 9.48
C GLY A 43 -7.26 -3.83 10.60
N LEU A 44 -6.67 -3.41 11.73
CA LEU A 44 -7.38 -2.76 12.82
C LEU A 44 -7.90 -1.36 12.43
N VAL A 45 -7.09 -0.53 11.77
CA VAL A 45 -7.50 0.82 11.36
C VAL A 45 -8.63 0.78 10.31
N VAL A 46 -8.58 -0.18 9.38
CA VAL A 46 -9.63 -0.33 8.36
C VAL A 46 -10.91 -0.94 8.93
N ASN A 47 -10.81 -2.03 9.70
CA ASN A 47 -12.02 -2.68 10.22
C ASN A 47 -12.69 -1.92 11.38
N ALA A 48 -11.96 -1.06 12.10
CA ALA A 48 -12.56 -0.19 13.12
C ALA A 48 -13.37 0.97 12.49
N ALA A 49 -13.14 1.29 11.22
CA ALA A 49 -13.80 2.38 10.54
C ALA A 49 -15.07 1.88 9.81
N ARG A 50 -16.26 2.21 10.34
CA ARG A 50 -17.56 1.92 9.70
C ARG A 50 -17.77 2.82 8.47
N TRP A 51 -17.16 2.44 7.36
CA TRP A 51 -17.03 3.24 6.16
C TRP A 51 -17.80 2.64 4.98
N ASP A 52 -18.34 3.48 4.10
CA ASP A 52 -19.00 3.05 2.86
C ASP A 52 -18.00 2.35 1.96
N PHE A 53 -18.04 1.01 1.99
CA PHE A 53 -16.98 0.15 1.46
C PHE A 53 -16.71 0.42 -0.02
N GLY A 54 -17.75 0.72 -0.82
CA GLY A 54 -17.62 0.98 -2.25
C GLY A 54 -16.85 2.26 -2.60
N LYS A 55 -17.29 3.43 -2.09
CA LYS A 55 -16.63 4.72 -2.37
C LYS A 55 -15.21 4.77 -1.81
N LEU A 56 -15.01 4.22 -0.61
CA LEU A 56 -13.72 4.29 0.07
C LEU A 56 -12.69 3.31 -0.50
N LEU A 57 -13.12 2.20 -1.11
CA LEU A 57 -12.22 1.27 -1.79
C LEU A 57 -11.52 1.92 -3.00
N GLY A 58 -12.22 2.76 -3.77
CA GLY A 58 -11.61 3.49 -4.89
C GLY A 58 -10.48 4.43 -4.45
N ALA A 59 -10.76 5.26 -3.42
CA ALA A 59 -9.75 6.14 -2.84
C ALA A 59 -8.61 5.35 -2.18
N TYR A 60 -8.92 4.22 -1.56
CA TYR A 60 -7.96 3.33 -0.92
C TYR A 60 -6.90 2.83 -1.91
N VAL A 61 -7.33 2.25 -3.03
CA VAL A 61 -6.43 1.69 -4.05
C VAL A 61 -5.51 2.75 -4.65
N VAL A 62 -6.02 3.97 -4.86
CA VAL A 62 -5.23 5.09 -5.38
C VAL A 62 -4.13 5.50 -4.40
N VAL A 63 -4.49 5.74 -3.15
CA VAL A 63 -3.51 6.13 -2.11
C VAL A 63 -2.52 5.00 -1.89
N PHE A 64 -2.96 3.73 -1.95
CA PHE A 64 -2.09 2.55 -1.85
C PHE A 64 -1.07 2.50 -2.95
N PHE A 65 -1.50 2.64 -4.20
CA PHE A 65 -0.58 2.68 -5.32
C PHE A 65 0.48 3.77 -5.16
N LEU A 66 0.08 5.00 -4.79
CA LEU A 66 1.02 6.12 -4.61
C LEU A 66 2.04 5.86 -3.50
N LEU A 67 1.58 5.36 -2.35
CA LEU A 67 2.48 5.05 -1.23
C LEU A 67 3.39 3.85 -1.55
N ALA A 68 2.90 2.83 -2.24
CA ALA A 68 3.71 1.72 -2.70
C ALA A 68 4.83 2.20 -3.65
N GLN A 69 4.56 3.16 -4.54
CA GLN A 69 5.59 3.76 -5.40
C GLN A 69 6.64 4.55 -4.60
N ILE A 70 6.22 5.31 -3.59
CA ILE A 70 7.14 6.05 -2.70
C ILE A 70 8.02 5.08 -1.91
N VAL A 71 7.43 4.03 -1.35
CA VAL A 71 8.17 3.00 -0.61
C VAL A 71 9.11 2.25 -1.54
N ALA A 72 8.68 1.91 -2.75
CA ALA A 72 9.52 1.25 -3.75
C ALA A 72 10.74 2.10 -4.14
N ARG A 73 10.51 3.39 -4.31
CA ARG A 73 11.55 4.40 -4.52
C ARG A 73 12.54 4.49 -3.36
N VAL A 74 12.05 4.63 -2.13
CA VAL A 74 12.88 4.88 -0.94
C VAL A 74 13.63 3.61 -0.50
N ARG A 75 12.98 2.44 -0.53
CA ARG A 75 13.54 1.18 0.00
C ARG A 75 14.34 0.40 -1.03
N PHE A 76 13.91 0.41 -2.29
CA PHE A 76 14.55 -0.38 -3.34
C PHE A 76 15.31 0.45 -4.37
N GLY A 77 15.22 1.79 -4.31
CA GLY A 77 15.87 2.70 -5.26
C GLY A 77 15.27 2.61 -6.68
N GLN A 78 14.14 1.93 -6.85
CA GLN A 78 13.55 1.69 -8.17
C GLN A 78 12.82 2.93 -8.66
N THR A 79 13.23 3.45 -9.82
CA THR A 79 12.53 4.55 -10.48
C THR A 79 11.32 4.01 -11.24
N PRO A 80 10.10 4.61 -11.10
CA PRO A 80 8.93 4.21 -11.85
C PRO A 80 9.22 4.23 -13.35
N THR A 81 8.94 3.11 -14.01
CA THR A 81 9.08 2.97 -15.46
C THR A 81 7.83 3.51 -16.17
N LEU A 82 7.94 3.76 -17.48
CA LEU A 82 6.83 4.28 -18.29
C LEU A 82 5.52 3.47 -18.15
N PRO A 83 5.54 2.12 -18.09
CA PRO A 83 4.35 1.31 -17.81
C PRO A 83 3.72 1.58 -16.43
N ILE A 84 4.53 1.87 -15.41
CA ILE A 84 4.05 2.17 -14.05
C ILE A 84 3.30 3.51 -14.04
N TYR A 85 3.77 4.50 -14.80
CA TYR A 85 3.05 5.76 -14.94
C TYR A 85 1.71 5.59 -15.64
N LEU A 86 1.67 4.84 -16.74
CA LEU A 86 0.41 4.56 -17.46
C LEU A 86 -0.58 3.77 -16.61
N GLY A 87 -0.11 2.70 -15.95
CA GLY A 87 -0.94 1.93 -15.02
C GLY A 87 -1.42 2.78 -13.84
N GLY A 88 -0.54 3.62 -13.29
CA GLY A 88 -0.86 4.55 -12.21
C GLY A 88 -1.93 5.56 -12.59
N THR A 89 -1.86 6.15 -13.78
CA THR A 89 -2.91 7.06 -14.28
C THR A 89 -4.25 6.36 -14.42
N LEU A 90 -4.26 5.09 -14.82
CA LEU A 90 -5.49 4.30 -14.96
C LEU A 90 -6.08 3.95 -13.59
N ILE A 91 -5.24 3.64 -12.60
CA ILE A 91 -5.65 3.41 -11.21
C ILE A 91 -6.27 4.69 -10.62
N VAL A 92 -5.62 5.84 -10.81
CA VAL A 92 -6.14 7.14 -10.36
C VAL A 92 -7.49 7.44 -11.02
N ALA A 93 -7.61 7.24 -12.33
CA ALA A 93 -8.86 7.45 -13.06
C ALA A 93 -9.98 6.51 -12.57
N GLY A 94 -9.69 5.21 -12.40
CA GLY A 94 -10.64 4.23 -11.88
C GLY A 94 -11.11 4.54 -10.47
N GLY A 95 -10.18 4.93 -9.57
CA GLY A 95 -10.51 5.34 -8.21
C GLY A 95 -11.37 6.61 -8.15
N LEU A 96 -11.11 7.59 -9.03
CA LEU A 96 -11.94 8.78 -9.18
C LEU A 96 -13.35 8.44 -9.64
N ILE A 97 -13.50 7.55 -10.64
CA ILE A 97 -14.81 7.10 -11.14
C ILE A 97 -15.61 6.43 -10.02
N ILE A 98 -15.00 5.52 -9.26
CA ILE A 98 -15.66 4.82 -8.14
C ILE A 98 -16.07 5.82 -7.05
N SER A 99 -15.22 6.81 -6.74
CA SER A 99 -15.51 7.82 -5.71
C SER A 99 -16.62 8.80 -6.11
N ILE A 100 -16.77 9.10 -7.41
CA ILE A 100 -17.74 10.09 -7.91
C ILE A 100 -19.06 9.41 -8.30
N CYS A 101 -19.00 8.25 -8.93
CA CYS A 101 -20.15 7.58 -9.54
C CYS A 101 -20.77 6.47 -8.67
N GLY A 102 -20.14 6.09 -7.57
CA GLY A 102 -20.68 5.10 -6.63
C GLY A 102 -21.80 5.66 -5.77
N GLU A 103 -22.88 6.20 -6.34
CA GLU A 103 -24.11 6.55 -5.61
C GLU A 103 -24.96 5.33 -5.26
#